data_AF-A0A8T5H441-F1
#
_entry.id   AF-A0A8T5H441-F1
#
_cell.length_a   1.000
_cell.length_b   1.000
_cell.length_c   1.000
_cell.angle_alpha   90.00
_cell.angle_beta   90.00
_cell.angle_gamma   90.00
#
_symmetry.space_group_name_H-M   'P 1'
#
loop_
_entity.id
_entity.type
_entity.pdbx_description
1 polymer ?
#
loop_
_entity_poly.entity_id
_entity_poly.type
_entity_poly.pdbx_seq_one_letter_code
_entity_poly.pdbx_strand_id
1 'polypeptide(L)' 'MEQPQKRSRIKKFFKETVRVMRILKKPSREEYKNLVKVTGLGIAIVGIIGFAIFMVKLIVQEVLLK' A
#
# COMPACT_ATOMS: atom_id res chain seq x y z
N MET A 1 -26.35 -24.61 29.50
CA MET A 1 -26.60 -23.78 28.30
C MET A 1 -25.48 -22.75 28.22
N GLU A 2 -24.37 -23.12 27.60
CA GLU A 2 -23.29 -22.19 27.26
C GLU A 2 -23.79 -21.14 26.26
N GLN A 3 -23.20 -19.94 26.32
CA GLN A 3 -23.14 -18.83 25.33
C GLN A 3 -23.38 -17.47 26.04
N PRO A 4 -22.32 -16.79 26.53
CA PRO A 4 -22.05 -15.46 25.98
C PRO A 4 -20.54 -15.11 25.89
N GLN A 5 -19.64 -16.08 25.68
CA GLN A 5 -18.20 -15.81 25.59
C GLN A 5 -17.81 -14.93 24.37
N LYS A 6 -18.60 -14.97 23.29
CA LYS A 6 -18.21 -14.41 21.97
C LYS A 6 -18.34 -12.89 21.87
N ARG A 7 -19.35 -12.27 22.51
CA ARG A 7 -19.52 -10.80 22.49
C ARG A 7 -18.47 -10.07 23.33
N SER A 8 -17.94 -10.69 24.39
CA SER A 8 -16.95 -10.04 25.26
C SER A 8 -15.56 -10.01 24.62
N ARG A 9 -15.19 -11.05 23.86
CA ARG A 9 -13.89 -11.14 23.16
C ARG A 9 -13.71 -10.00 22.16
N ILE A 10 -14.68 -9.78 21.26
CA ILE A 10 -14.58 -8.76 20.21
C ILE A 10 -14.50 -7.35 20.82
N LYS A 11 -15.28 -7.08 21.88
CA LYS A 11 -15.21 -5.79 22.60
C LYS A 11 -13.85 -5.57 23.28
N LYS A 12 -13.25 -6.63 23.84
CA LYS A 12 -11.89 -6.58 24.42
C LYS A 12 -10.83 -6.33 23.34
N PHE A 13 -10.89 -7.06 22.23
CA PHE A 13 -9.99 -6.87 21.09
C PHE A 13 -10.06 -5.45 20.52
N PHE A 14 -11.27 -4.92 20.27
CA PHE A 14 -11.42 -3.53 19.82
C PHE A 14 -10.83 -2.52 20.81
N LYS A 15 -11.04 -2.74 22.12
CA LYS A 15 -10.50 -1.86 23.17
C LYS A 15 -8.97 -1.90 23.21
N GLU A 16 -8.37 -3.07 23.00
CA GLU A 16 -6.92 -3.25 22.92
C GLU A 16 -6.34 -2.63 21.65
N THR A 17 -6.96 -2.85 20.48
CA THR A 17 -6.54 -2.23 19.20
C THR A 17 -6.58 -0.71 19.26
N VAL A 18 -7.61 -0.12 19.86
CA VAL A 18 -7.70 1.34 20.04
C VAL A 18 -6.60 1.86 20.96
N ARG A 19 -6.23 1.09 22.00
CA ARG A 19 -5.11 1.46 22.89
C ARG A 19 -3.79 1.46 22.12
N VAL A 20 -3.54 0.43 21.31
CA VAL A 20 -2.34 0.38 20.46
C VAL A 20 -2.33 1.55 19.47
N MET A 21 -3.43 1.82 18.76
CA MET A 21 -3.54 2.93 17.81
C MET A 21 -3.24 4.30 18.44
N ARG A 22 -3.54 4.49 19.73
CA ARG A 22 -3.21 5.72 20.47
C ARG A 22 -1.75 5.79 20.92
N ILE A 23 -1.08 4.65 21.10
CA ILE A 23 0.35 4.56 21.44
C ILE A 23 1.23 4.74 20.20
N LEU A 24 0.73 4.34 19.02
CA LEU A 24 1.43 4.54 17.76
C LEU A 24 1.62 6.03 17.47
N LYS A 25 2.87 6.41 17.15
CA LYS A 25 3.18 7.76 16.70
C LYS A 25 2.59 7.97 15.30
N LYS A 26 1.56 8.82 15.21
CA LYS A 26 1.02 9.25 13.92
C LYS A 26 2.13 9.97 13.14
N PRO A 27 2.37 9.62 11.86
CA PRO A 27 3.43 10.26 11.10
C PRO A 27 3.18 11.76 11.01
N SER A 28 4.24 12.54 11.17
CA SER A 28 4.21 13.98 10.95
C SER A 28 3.93 14.28 9.48
N ARG A 29 3.37 15.47 9.20
CA ARG A 29 3.13 15.93 7.82
C ARG A 29 4.43 16.00 7.02
N GLU A 30 5.56 16.24 7.67
CA GLU A 30 6.89 16.28 7.04
C GLU A 30 7.39 14.89 6.66
N GLU A 31 7.32 13.92 7.59
CA GLU A 31 7.67 12.52 7.34
C GLU A 31 6.84 11.94 6.19
N TYR A 32 5.53 12.24 6.17
CA TYR A 32 4.65 11.84 5.08
C TYR A 32 5.05 12.45 3.73
N LYS A 33 5.36 13.76 3.70
CA LYS A 33 5.81 14.43 2.47
C LYS A 33 7.13 13.84 1.96
N ASN A 34 8.07 13.54 2.85
CA ASN A 34 9.34 12.94 2.48
C ASN A 34 9.14 11.52 1.95
N LEU A 35 8.29 10.72 2.60
CA LEU A 35 7.93 9.39 2.12
C LEU A 35 7.33 9.43 0.72
N VAL A 36 6.33 10.30 0.50
CA VAL A 36 5.65 10.43 -0.81
C VAL A 36 6.60 10.89 -1.91
N LYS A 37 7.56 11.78 -1.62
CA LYS A 37 8.56 12.21 -2.60
C LYS A 37 9.46 11.04 -3.02
N VAL A 38 9.95 10.27 -2.06
CA VAL A 38 10.86 9.14 -2.32
C VAL A 38 10.12 8.02 -3.05
N THR A 39 8.93 7.63 -2.59
CA THR A 39 8.13 6.59 -3.25
C THR A 39 7.63 7.04 -4.62
N GLY A 40 7.23 8.30 -4.77
CA GLY A 40 6.84 8.88 -6.05
C GLY A 40 7.97 8.83 -7.07
N LEU A 41 9.20 9.12 -6.67
CA LEU A 41 10.37 8.99 -7.55
C LEU A 41 10.62 7.53 -7.95
N GLY A 42 10.50 6.59 -7.00
CA GLY A 42 10.63 5.16 -7.30
C GLY A 42 9.58 4.66 -8.30
N ILE A 43 8.31 5.05 -8.12
CA ILE A 43 7.22 4.68 -9.03
C ILE A 43 7.45 5.28 -10.42
N ALA A 44 7.92 6.53 -10.50
CA ALA A 44 8.22 7.17 -11.78
C ALA A 44 9.29 6.41 -12.57
N ILE A 45 10.38 6.00 -11.90
CA ILE A 45 11.47 5.24 -12.53
C ILE A 45 10.96 3.88 -13.03
N VAL A 46 10.26 3.12 -12.18
CA VAL A 46 9.71 1.82 -12.55
C VAL A 46 8.67 1.94 -13.67
N GLY A 47 7.85 2.99 -13.63
CA GLY A 47 6.87 3.29 -14.67
C GLY A 47 7.51 3.56 -16.03
N ILE A 48 8.59 4.35 -16.08
CA ILE A 48 9.32 4.63 -17.32
C ILE A 48 9.94 3.35 -17.89
N ILE A 49 10.57 2.52 -17.03
CA ILE A 49 11.18 1.26 -17.47
C ILE A 49 10.10 0.31 -18.01
N GLY A 50 8.99 0.14 -17.29
CA GLY A 50 7.87 -0.70 -17.73
C GLY A 50 7.24 -0.18 -19.02
N PHE A 51 7.10 1.13 -19.16
CA PHE A 51 6.59 1.78 -20.36
C PHE A 51 7.51 1.57 -21.56
N ALA A 52 8.82 1.69 -21.39
CA ALA A 52 9.79 1.44 -22.45
C ALA A 52 9.72 -0.02 -22.96
N ILE A 53 9.65 -1.00 -22.05
CA ILE A 53 9.50 -2.42 -22.40
C ILE A 53 8.19 -2.65 -23.17
N PHE A 54 7.09 -2.08 -22.68
CA PHE A 54 5.78 -2.20 -23.33
C PHE A 54 5.78 -1.58 -24.73
N MET A 55 6.40 -0.42 -24.90
CA MET A 55 6.51 0.26 -26.18
C MET A 55 7.31 -0.57 -27.20
N VAL A 56 8.45 -1.14 -26.79
CA VAL A 56 9.23 -2.04 -27.65
C VAL A 56 8.42 -3.28 -28.02
N LYS A 57 7.70 -3.87 -27.07
CA LYS A 57 6.82 -5.03 -27.35
C LYS A 57 5.76 -4.69 -28.40
N LEU A 58 5.11 -3.53 -28.28
CA LEU A 58 4.10 -3.09 -29.25
C LEU A 58 4.70 -2.93 -30.65
N ILE A 59 5.82 -2.23 -30.77
CA ILE A 59 6.49 -2.00 -32.06
C ILE A 59 6.93 -3.34 -32.69
N VAL A 60 7.53 -4.23 -31.89
CA VAL A 60 7.98 -5.54 -32.38
C VAL A 60 6.79 -6.41 -32.83
N GLN A 61 5.67 -6.39 -32.10
CA GLN A 61 4.47 -7.12 -32.53
C GLN A 61 3.91 -6.59 -33.85
N GLU A 62 3.80 -5.28 -34.03
CA GLU A 62 3.30 -4.66 -35.27
C GLU A 62 4.18 -4.99 -36.49
N VAL A 63 5.50 -5.09 -36.30
CA VAL A 63 6.46 -5.43 -37.37
C VAL A 63 6.49 -6.92 -37.69
N LEU A 64 6.31 -7.80 -36.69
CA LEU A 64 6.41 -9.25 -36.86
C LEU A 64 5.09 -9.91 -37.31
N LEU A 65 3.93 -9.31 -37.02
CA LEU A 65 2.61 -9.80 -37.46
C LEU A 65 2.16 -9.24 -38.81
N LYS A 66 2.92 -8.30 -39.40
CA LYS A 66 2.80 -7.90 -40.80
C LYS A 66 3.64 -8.80 -41.69
#